data_AF-A0A4R8S2V8-F1
#
_entry.id   AF-A0A4R8S2V8-F1
#
_cell.length_a   1.000
_cell.length_b   1.000
_cell.length_c   1.000
_cell.angle_alpha   90.00
_cell.angle_beta   90.00
_cell.angle_gamma   90.00
#
_symmetry.space_group_name_H-M   'P 1'
#
loop_
_entity.id
_entity.type
_entity.pdbx_description
1 polymer ?
#
loop_
_entity_poly.entity_id
_entity_poly.type
_entity_poly.pdbx_seq_one_letter_code
_entity_poly.pdbx_strand_id
1 'polypeptide(L)'
;MVTSDVDKARTRFAELRGQRDVSPADLDEIWAVLDTVRPEDMLGSWKGDEFHTGHKMNGQLAAVRWYGKIFTSINDVEPIVCYGDDGKLFSNNALSLGGATLWDIEFRGEVTGTMVYDGQPTFDHFKWVDENTLMGIMNGKRQRASGSYLYFLLERDQ
;
A
#
# COMPACT_ATOMS: atom_id res chain seq x y z
N MET A 1 7.88 29.98 -9.76
CA MET A 1 8.09 28.59 -10.21
C MET A 1 6.73 27.98 -10.49
N VAL A 2 6.57 27.29 -11.61
CA VAL A 2 5.36 26.50 -11.89
C VAL A 2 5.50 25.20 -11.10
N THR A 3 4.58 24.93 -10.17
CA THR A 3 4.53 23.66 -9.43
C THR A 3 4.30 22.51 -10.40
N SER A 4 5.15 21.49 -10.38
CA SER A 4 5.01 20.32 -11.25
C SER A 4 3.74 19.53 -10.89
N ASP A 5 3.22 18.71 -11.81
CA ASP A 5 2.01 17.92 -11.52
C ASP A 5 2.24 16.88 -10.41
N VAL A 6 3.46 16.34 -10.30
CA VAL A 6 3.83 15.47 -9.17
C VAL A 6 3.85 16.21 -7.84
N ASP A 7 4.30 17.48 -7.80
CA ASP A 7 4.28 18.27 -6.56
C ASP A 7 2.85 18.60 -6.12
N LYS A 8 1.93 18.83 -7.06
CA LYS A 8 0.50 19.00 -6.76
C LYS A 8 -0.08 17.70 -6.20
N ALA A 9 0.25 16.56 -6.82
CA ALA A 9 -0.21 15.25 -6.36
C ALA A 9 0.32 14.91 -4.96
N ARG A 10 1.58 15.20 -4.66
CA ARG A 10 2.17 15.08 -3.30
C ARG A 10 1.44 15.95 -2.29
N THR A 11 1.18 17.21 -2.63
CA THR A 11 0.41 18.14 -1.80
C THR A 11 -0.98 17.57 -1.50
N ARG A 12 -1.69 17.14 -2.56
CA ARG A 12 -3.04 16.58 -2.42
C ARG A 12 -3.04 15.27 -1.62
N PHE A 13 -2.05 14.41 -1.82
CA PHE A 13 -1.86 13.18 -1.04
C PHE A 13 -1.73 13.51 0.44
N ALA A 14 -0.86 14.45 0.80
CA ALA A 14 -0.66 14.88 2.18
C ALA A 14 -1.93 15.47 2.80
N GLU A 15 -2.70 16.26 2.05
CA GLU A 15 -4.00 16.79 2.51
C GLU A 15 -4.98 15.67 2.84
N LEU A 16 -5.05 14.64 1.99
CA LEU A 16 -6.02 13.53 2.12
C LEU A 16 -5.66 12.55 3.24
N ARG A 17 -4.39 12.50 3.69
CA ARG A 17 -3.97 11.61 4.79
C ARG A 17 -4.78 11.89 6.05
N GLY A 18 -5.25 10.82 6.70
CA GLY A 18 -6.04 10.91 7.93
C GLY A 18 -7.44 11.51 7.78
N GLN A 19 -7.85 11.93 6.58
CA GLN A 19 -9.23 12.37 6.34
C GLN A 19 -10.20 11.18 6.36
N ARG A 20 -11.45 11.47 6.69
CA ARG A 20 -12.58 10.56 6.48
C ARG A 20 -13.23 10.87 5.14
N ASP A 21 -13.81 9.86 4.50
CA ASP A 21 -14.58 9.98 3.26
C ASP A 21 -13.75 10.49 2.06
N VAL A 22 -12.55 9.95 1.90
CA VAL A 22 -11.64 10.24 0.78
C VAL A 22 -12.21 9.68 -0.53
N SER A 23 -12.23 10.50 -1.58
CA SER A 23 -12.66 10.09 -2.91
C SER A 23 -11.65 9.13 -3.56
N PRO A 24 -12.05 7.93 -4.03
CA PRO A 24 -11.19 7.07 -4.84
C PRO A 24 -10.67 7.75 -6.11
N ALA A 25 -11.45 8.67 -6.70
CA ALA A 25 -11.06 9.38 -7.91
C ALA A 25 -9.86 10.30 -7.66
N ASP A 26 -9.82 11.00 -6.51
CA ASP A 26 -8.70 11.85 -6.14
C ASP A 26 -7.41 11.03 -5.98
N LEU A 27 -7.54 9.83 -5.40
CA LEU A 27 -6.41 8.89 -5.25
C LEU A 27 -5.96 8.31 -6.59
N ASP A 28 -6.89 8.05 -7.51
CA ASP A 28 -6.58 7.61 -8.87
C ASP A 28 -5.84 8.70 -9.67
N GLU A 29 -6.24 9.97 -9.53
CA GLU A 29 -5.55 11.12 -10.14
C GLU A 29 -4.13 11.30 -9.59
N ILE A 30 -3.94 11.15 -8.27
CA ILE A 30 -2.62 11.14 -7.66
C ILE A 30 -1.77 10.00 -8.23
N TRP A 31 -2.29 8.76 -8.19
CA TRP A 31 -1.59 7.58 -8.68
C TRP A 31 -1.07 7.74 -10.12
N ALA A 32 -1.88 8.35 -10.99
CA ALA A 32 -1.57 8.50 -12.41
C ALA A 32 -0.31 9.33 -12.69
N VAL A 33 0.14 10.17 -11.75
CA VAL A 33 1.30 11.06 -11.93
C VAL A 33 2.47 10.74 -11.02
N LEU A 34 2.32 9.80 -10.08
CA LEU A 34 3.42 9.32 -9.24
C LEU A 34 4.39 8.43 -10.04
N ASP A 35 5.65 8.43 -9.63
CA ASP A 35 6.68 7.58 -10.23
C ASP A 35 6.51 6.11 -9.82
N THR A 36 6.77 5.19 -10.76
CA THR A 36 6.86 3.76 -10.48
C THR A 36 8.03 3.45 -9.54
N VAL A 37 7.90 2.38 -8.75
CA VAL A 37 8.95 1.91 -7.85
C VAL A 37 9.48 0.56 -8.32
N ARG A 38 10.77 0.26 -8.10
CA ARG A 38 11.31 -1.08 -8.30
C ARG A 38 11.22 -1.91 -7.01
N PRO A 39 10.96 -3.22 -7.08
CA PRO A 39 10.93 -4.11 -5.92
C PRO A 39 12.09 -3.94 -4.92
N GLU A 40 13.32 -3.79 -5.42
CA GLU A 40 14.52 -3.63 -4.60
C GLU A 40 14.59 -2.32 -3.80
N ASP A 41 13.93 -1.26 -4.28
CA ASP A 41 13.95 0.04 -3.60
C ASP A 41 12.97 0.07 -2.41
N MET A 42 12.05 -0.90 -2.37
CA MET A 42 11.05 -1.05 -1.31
C MET A 42 11.55 -1.83 -0.10
N LEU A 43 12.75 -2.42 -0.15
CA LEU A 43 13.24 -3.25 0.95
C LEU A 43 13.32 -2.47 2.28
N GLY A 44 13.03 -3.18 3.37
CA GLY A 44 12.98 -2.63 4.72
C GLY A 44 11.61 -2.72 5.39
N SER A 45 11.49 -2.07 6.54
CA SER A 45 10.27 -2.03 7.35
C SER A 45 9.49 -0.75 7.08
N TRP A 46 8.17 -0.88 7.00
CA TRP A 46 7.28 0.23 6.66
C TRP A 46 6.07 0.24 7.56
N LYS A 47 5.76 1.41 8.13
CA LYS A 47 4.52 1.68 8.86
C LYS A 47 3.40 1.98 7.88
N GLY A 48 2.25 1.38 8.10
CA GLY A 48 1.10 1.48 7.22
C GLY A 48 -0.04 2.30 7.80
N ASP A 49 -0.75 2.99 6.92
CA ASP A 49 -2.05 3.60 7.20
C ASP A 49 -2.95 3.50 5.95
N GLU A 50 -4.25 3.69 6.10
CA GLU A 50 -5.23 3.53 5.03
C GLU A 50 -5.99 4.82 4.69
N PHE A 51 -6.37 4.96 3.42
CA PHE A 51 -7.31 6.00 3.01
C PHE A 51 -8.74 5.51 3.19
N HIS A 52 -9.53 6.28 3.92
CA HIS A 52 -10.90 5.96 4.27
C HIS A 52 -11.84 6.33 3.12
N THR A 53 -11.97 5.42 2.15
CA THR A 53 -12.78 5.60 0.92
C THR A 53 -14.20 5.02 1.02
N GLY A 54 -14.56 4.49 2.19
CA GLY A 54 -15.80 3.71 2.37
C GLY A 54 -15.67 2.27 1.86
N HIS A 55 -14.46 1.81 1.54
CA HIS A 55 -14.20 0.43 1.16
C HIS A 55 -14.53 -0.51 2.33
N LYS A 56 -15.08 -1.70 2.04
CA LYS A 56 -15.55 -2.67 3.06
C LYS A 56 -14.49 -3.15 4.04
N MET A 57 -13.22 -3.01 3.67
CA MET A 57 -12.07 -3.36 4.51
C MET A 57 -11.53 -2.20 5.35
N ASN A 58 -12.01 -0.97 5.14
CA ASN A 58 -11.60 0.14 5.99
C ASN A 58 -11.95 -0.15 7.46
N GLY A 59 -11.01 0.12 8.35
CA GLY A 59 -11.05 -0.16 9.79
C GLY A 59 -10.57 -1.56 10.18
N GLN A 60 -10.45 -2.52 9.25
CA GLN A 60 -10.06 -3.89 9.59
C GLN A 60 -8.58 -3.99 9.98
N LEU A 61 -7.69 -3.24 9.33
CA LEU A 61 -6.26 -3.23 9.65
C LEU A 61 -6.01 -2.58 11.03
N ALA A 62 -6.70 -1.48 11.33
CA ALA A 62 -6.66 -0.87 12.65
C ALA A 62 -7.16 -1.82 13.75
N ALA A 63 -8.24 -2.57 13.49
CA ALA A 63 -8.80 -3.53 14.44
C ALA A 63 -7.82 -4.66 14.83
N VAL A 64 -6.85 -4.96 13.98
CA VAL A 64 -5.80 -5.97 14.24
C VAL A 64 -4.46 -5.35 14.61
N ARG A 65 -4.46 -4.06 15.01
CA ARG A 65 -3.27 -3.29 15.43
C ARG A 65 -2.14 -3.38 14.39
N TRP A 66 -2.51 -3.24 13.12
CA TRP A 66 -1.58 -3.29 12.01
C TRP A 66 -0.47 -2.25 12.19
N TYR A 67 0.77 -2.72 12.12
CA TYR A 67 1.97 -1.88 12.05
C TYR A 67 2.22 -1.47 10.60
N GLY A 68 2.20 -2.43 9.68
CA GLY A 68 2.58 -2.21 8.29
C GLY A 68 3.11 -3.47 7.61
N LYS A 69 4.21 -3.33 6.87
CA LYS A 69 4.81 -4.41 6.06
C LYS A 69 6.33 -4.46 6.26
N ILE A 70 6.91 -5.66 6.14
CA ILE A 70 8.37 -5.84 6.14
C ILE A 70 8.77 -6.54 4.85
N PHE A 71 9.59 -5.88 4.05
CA PHE A 71 10.15 -6.42 2.81
C PHE A 71 11.61 -6.81 3.05
N THR A 72 11.85 -8.03 3.55
CA THR A 72 13.20 -8.51 3.87
C THR A 72 14.01 -8.75 2.59
N SER A 73 13.37 -9.34 1.58
CA SER A 73 13.91 -9.47 0.23
C SER A 73 12.78 -9.46 -0.80
N ILE A 74 13.13 -9.42 -2.09
CA ILE A 74 12.13 -9.58 -3.15
C ILE A 74 11.39 -10.93 -3.08
N ASN A 75 11.99 -11.95 -2.44
CA ASN A 75 11.41 -13.29 -2.31
C ASN A 75 10.85 -13.58 -0.90
N ASP A 76 10.92 -12.62 0.03
CA ASP A 76 10.53 -12.83 1.43
C ASP A 76 9.96 -11.55 2.02
N VAL A 77 8.63 -11.53 2.14
CA VAL A 77 7.86 -10.38 2.60
C VAL A 77 6.87 -10.83 3.67
N GLU A 78 6.79 -10.05 4.75
CA GLU A 78 5.74 -10.12 5.77
C GLU A 78 4.66 -9.07 5.42
N PRO A 79 3.55 -9.46 4.78
CA PRO A 79 2.62 -8.52 4.15
C PRO A 79 1.67 -7.84 5.11
N ILE A 80 1.46 -8.42 6.30
CA ILE A 80 0.60 -7.90 7.37
C ILE A 80 1.33 -8.12 8.70
N VAL A 81 2.09 -7.12 9.14
CA VAL A 81 2.76 -7.13 10.44
C VAL A 81 1.92 -6.36 11.44
N CYS A 82 1.71 -6.94 12.63
CA CYS A 82 0.85 -6.40 13.67
C CYS A 82 1.59 -6.26 15.00
N TYR A 83 1.12 -5.35 15.85
CA TYR A 83 1.51 -5.30 17.26
C TYR A 83 0.75 -6.36 18.08
N GLY A 84 1.47 -7.23 18.77
CA GLY A 84 0.93 -8.12 19.78
C GLY A 84 0.55 -7.38 21.06
N ASP A 85 -0.09 -8.10 21.98
CA ASP A 85 -0.49 -7.54 23.28
C ASP A 85 0.72 -7.15 24.15
N ASP A 86 1.87 -7.81 23.94
CA ASP A 86 3.15 -7.47 24.58
C ASP A 86 3.88 -6.30 23.89
N GLY A 87 3.27 -5.70 22.87
CA GLY A 87 3.82 -4.60 22.09
C GLY A 87 4.87 -5.01 21.06
N LYS A 88 5.16 -6.31 20.89
CA LYS A 88 6.11 -6.78 19.87
C LYS A 88 5.45 -6.95 18.51
N LEU A 89 6.25 -6.84 17.46
CA LEU A 89 5.81 -7.10 16.11
C LEU A 89 5.76 -8.60 15.82
N PHE A 90 4.75 -9.02 15.07
CA PHE A 90 4.67 -10.37 14.50
C PHE A 90 3.99 -10.34 13.12
N SER A 91 4.38 -11.25 12.23
CA SER A 91 3.68 -11.47 10.96
C SER A 91 2.34 -12.18 11.19
N ASN A 92 1.25 -11.55 10.80
CA ASN A 92 -0.10 -12.10 10.95
C ASN A 92 -0.48 -13.00 9.76
N ASN A 93 0.18 -14.16 9.71
CA ASN A 93 -0.02 -15.17 8.66
C ASN A 93 -1.46 -15.70 8.56
N ALA A 94 -2.26 -15.59 9.63
CA ALA A 94 -3.67 -15.98 9.61
C ALA A 94 -4.51 -15.05 8.72
N LEU A 95 -4.16 -13.76 8.63
CA LEU A 95 -4.85 -12.79 7.78
C LEU A 95 -4.29 -12.77 6.36
N SER A 96 -2.96 -12.84 6.22
CA SER A 96 -2.32 -12.82 4.90
C SER A 96 -2.36 -14.16 4.16
N LEU A 97 -2.69 -15.24 4.87
CA LEU A 97 -2.62 -16.62 4.41
C LEU A 97 -1.21 -17.07 3.99
N GLY A 98 -0.18 -16.45 4.59
CA GLY A 98 1.23 -16.76 4.31
C GLY A 98 2.07 -15.50 4.11
N GLY A 99 3.25 -15.70 3.53
CA GLY A 99 4.13 -14.61 3.10
C GLY A 99 3.66 -13.96 1.79
N ALA A 100 4.58 -13.20 1.21
CA ALA A 100 4.42 -12.60 -0.09
C ALA A 100 5.78 -12.47 -0.79
N THR A 101 5.73 -12.14 -2.08
CA THR A 101 6.89 -11.87 -2.92
C THR A 101 6.70 -10.58 -3.71
N LEU A 102 7.78 -9.91 -4.09
CA LEU A 102 7.76 -8.69 -4.91
C LEU A 102 8.06 -8.99 -6.37
N TRP A 103 7.29 -8.37 -7.25
CA TRP A 103 7.35 -8.55 -8.70
C TRP A 103 7.19 -7.22 -9.42
N ASP A 104 7.71 -7.16 -10.64
CA ASP A 104 7.34 -6.14 -11.62
C ASP A 104 6.04 -6.57 -12.31
N ILE A 105 4.94 -5.85 -12.03
CA ILE A 105 3.62 -6.16 -12.58
C ILE A 105 3.01 -4.90 -13.20
N GLU A 106 2.40 -5.05 -14.38
CA GLU A 106 1.65 -3.98 -15.02
C GLU A 106 0.33 -3.72 -14.27
N PHE A 107 0.09 -2.44 -13.96
CA PHE A 107 -1.17 -1.97 -13.45
C PHE A 107 -1.48 -0.56 -13.97
N ARG A 108 -2.58 -0.44 -14.72
CA ARG A 108 -3.08 0.82 -15.31
C ARG A 108 -2.13 1.45 -16.34
N GLY A 109 -1.45 0.62 -17.12
CA GLY A 109 -0.59 1.00 -18.24
C GLY A 109 0.89 1.11 -17.89
N GLU A 110 1.27 0.88 -16.62
CA GLU A 110 2.64 1.03 -16.15
C GLU A 110 3.08 -0.19 -15.34
N VAL A 111 4.34 -0.62 -15.52
CA VAL A 111 4.95 -1.68 -14.72
C VAL A 111 5.52 -1.06 -13.45
N THR A 112 5.14 -1.59 -12.29
CA THR A 112 5.64 -1.11 -11.00
C THR A 112 5.80 -2.24 -10.00
N GLY A 113 6.64 -2.00 -8.99
CA GLY A 113 6.84 -2.88 -7.86
C GLY A 113 5.49 -3.25 -7.22
N THR A 114 5.24 -4.54 -7.14
CA THR A 114 3.97 -5.09 -6.70
C THR A 114 4.23 -6.26 -5.76
N MET A 115 3.56 -6.27 -4.61
CA MET A 115 3.59 -7.39 -3.69
C MET A 115 2.47 -8.37 -4.03
N VAL A 116 2.82 -9.64 -4.21
CA VAL A 116 1.93 -10.75 -4.53
C VAL A 116 1.83 -11.64 -3.30
N TYR A 117 0.63 -11.80 -2.75
CA TYR A 117 0.41 -12.70 -1.62
C TYR A 117 0.52 -14.16 -2.06
N ASP A 118 1.19 -15.00 -1.26
CA ASP A 118 1.37 -16.41 -1.59
C ASP A 118 0.06 -17.21 -1.43
N GLY A 119 -0.72 -16.87 -0.39
CA GLY A 119 -1.91 -17.63 0.02
C GLY A 119 -3.24 -17.11 -0.51
N GLN A 120 -3.26 -15.99 -1.23
CA GLN A 120 -4.50 -15.40 -1.74
C GLN A 120 -4.29 -14.61 -3.04
N PRO A 121 -5.31 -14.55 -3.93
CA PRO A 121 -5.21 -13.84 -5.21
C PRO A 121 -5.37 -12.33 -5.03
N THR A 122 -4.43 -11.73 -4.29
CA THR A 122 -4.36 -10.32 -3.91
C THR A 122 -2.99 -9.76 -4.32
N PHE A 123 -3.01 -8.53 -4.81
CA PHE A 123 -1.85 -7.80 -5.30
C PHE A 123 -1.85 -6.41 -4.68
N ASP A 124 -0.74 -5.97 -4.12
CA ASP A 124 -0.56 -4.60 -3.68
C ASP A 124 0.39 -3.90 -4.65
N HIS A 125 -0.11 -2.98 -5.47
CA HIS A 125 0.71 -2.21 -6.41
C HIS A 125 1.23 -0.95 -5.73
N PHE A 126 2.49 -0.59 -5.95
CA PHE A 126 3.11 0.56 -5.29
C PHE A 126 3.59 1.63 -6.26
N LYS A 127 3.61 2.88 -5.80
CA LYS A 127 4.29 4.01 -6.45
C LYS A 127 4.91 4.92 -5.40
N TRP A 128 5.98 5.63 -5.77
CA TRP A 128 6.64 6.59 -4.90
C TRP A 128 5.79 7.85 -4.74
N VAL A 129 5.46 8.20 -3.50
CA VAL A 129 4.98 9.55 -3.16
C VAL A 129 6.20 10.46 -2.97
N ASP A 130 7.18 10.01 -2.19
CA ASP A 130 8.46 10.67 -1.93
C ASP A 130 9.52 9.61 -1.56
N GLU A 131 10.72 10.02 -1.15
CA GLU A 131 11.83 9.11 -0.83
C GLU A 131 11.57 8.12 0.32
N ASN A 132 10.56 8.39 1.17
CA ASN A 132 10.24 7.60 2.36
C ASN A 132 8.77 7.17 2.40
N THR A 133 7.97 7.48 1.39
CA THR A 133 6.54 7.15 1.36
C THR A 133 6.15 6.48 0.06
N LEU A 134 5.49 5.32 0.16
CA LEU A 134 4.81 4.66 -0.93
C LEU A 134 3.31 4.86 -0.83
N MET A 135 2.66 5.04 -1.98
CA MET A 135 1.23 4.84 -2.14
C MET A 135 0.98 3.40 -2.59
N GLY A 136 0.00 2.74 -1.97
CA GLY A 136 -0.41 1.37 -2.29
C GLY A 136 -1.84 1.29 -2.80
N ILE A 137 -2.08 0.50 -3.84
CA ILE A 137 -3.42 0.12 -4.30
C ILE A 137 -3.54 -1.40 -4.24
N MET A 138 -4.41 -1.89 -3.36
CA MET A 138 -4.73 -3.30 -3.27
C MET A 138 -5.75 -3.67 -4.35
N ASN A 139 -5.37 -4.67 -5.12
CA ASN A 139 -6.10 -5.27 -6.22
C ASN A 139 -6.23 -6.78 -5.98
N GLY A 140 -7.08 -7.45 -6.76
CA GLY A 140 -7.31 -8.88 -6.62
C GLY A 140 -8.66 -9.29 -7.19
N LYS A 141 -8.94 -10.60 -7.14
CA LYS A 141 -10.19 -11.15 -7.69
C LYS A 141 -11.44 -10.45 -7.12
N ARG A 142 -11.41 -10.10 -5.83
CA ARG A 142 -12.55 -9.44 -5.15
C ARG A 142 -12.71 -7.99 -5.58
N GLN A 143 -11.63 -7.22 -5.61
CA GLN A 143 -11.61 -5.79 -5.96
C GLN A 143 -12.01 -5.58 -7.43
N ARG A 144 -11.52 -6.45 -8.33
CA ARG A 144 -11.94 -6.43 -9.73
C ARG A 144 -13.42 -6.74 -9.91
N ALA A 145 -13.98 -7.63 -9.10
CA ALA A 145 -15.40 -7.97 -9.17
C ALA A 145 -16.31 -6.86 -8.61
N SER A 146 -15.86 -6.14 -7.58
CA SER A 146 -16.61 -5.01 -7.01
C SER A 146 -16.38 -3.67 -7.73
N GLY A 147 -15.31 -3.55 -8.51
CA GLY A 147 -14.87 -2.27 -9.08
C GLY A 147 -14.37 -1.29 -8.01
N SER A 148 -14.03 -1.77 -6.81
CA SER A 148 -13.63 -0.95 -5.67
C SER A 148 -12.32 -1.48 -5.11
N TYR A 149 -11.31 -0.62 -5.11
CA TYR A 149 -9.96 -0.90 -4.62
C TYR A 149 -9.80 -0.38 -3.19
N LEU A 150 -8.84 -0.95 -2.45
CA LEU A 150 -8.39 -0.39 -1.17
C LEU A 150 -7.11 0.41 -1.43
N TYR A 151 -7.06 1.61 -0.88
CA TYR A 151 -5.92 2.52 -1.01
C TYR A 151 -5.28 2.71 0.35
N PHE A 152 -3.96 2.70 0.38
CA PHE A 152 -3.20 2.79 1.61
C PHE A 152 -1.86 3.47 1.35
N LEU A 153 -1.14 3.77 2.42
CA LEU A 153 0.21 4.31 2.37
C LEU A 153 1.15 3.48 3.23
N LEU A 154 2.43 3.55 2.89
CA LEU A 154 3.52 2.98 3.66
C LEU A 154 4.59 4.06 3.86
N GLU A 155 4.97 4.30 5.10
CA GLU A 155 6.06 5.20 5.48
C GLU A 155 7.23 4.39 6.02
N ARG A 156 8.44 4.65 5.51
CA ARG A 156 9.64 3.91 5.89
C ARG A 156 9.91 4.08 7.38
N ASP A 157 10.09 2.96 8.09
CA ASP A 157 10.47 2.97 9.50
C ASP A 157 12.00 2.95 9.60
N GLN A 158 12.57 4.04 10.14
CA GLN A 158 14.02 4.24 10.26
C GLN A 158 14.63 3.48 11.45
#